data_AF-A0A8B0SXS6-F1
#
_entry.id   AF-A0A8B0SXS6-F1
#
_cell.length_a   1.000
_cell.length_b   1.000
_cell.length_c   1.000
_cell.angle_alpha   90.00
_cell.angle_beta   90.00
_cell.angle_gamma   90.00
#
_symmetry.space_group_name_H-M   'P 1'
#
loop_
_entity.id
_entity.type
_entity.pdbx_description
1 polymer ?
#
loop_
_entity_poly.entity_id
_entity_poly.type
_entity_poly.pdbx_seq_one_letter_code
_entity_poly.pdbx_strand_id
1 'polypeptide(L)'
;MDYLNNFVLLMLLTVGTVLAGDMLRKSIVYDKNTPDVFYCPQEKPTGFDNMIVKARSLKKLCEFEGQQLPKHYKSDCYNDVDETEFACKEKHRIMKRLNPPGSENIIDFHLEARKIKKLKDF
;
A
#
# COMPACT_ATOMS: atom_id res chain seq x y z
N MET A 1 -3.64 -12.58 -46.66
CA MET A 1 -2.51 -12.25 -45.76
C MET A 1 -2.88 -11.11 -44.81
N ASP A 2 -3.71 -10.16 -45.21
CA ASP A 2 -4.08 -8.99 -44.40
C ASP A 2 -4.92 -9.31 -43.16
N TYR A 3 -5.80 -10.32 -43.23
CA TYR A 3 -6.60 -10.77 -42.09
C TYR A 3 -5.75 -11.37 -40.96
N LEU A 4 -4.69 -12.10 -41.29
CA LEU A 4 -3.78 -12.67 -40.29
C LEU A 4 -3.00 -11.55 -39.60
N ASN A 5 -2.58 -10.55 -40.36
CA ASN A 5 -1.84 -9.40 -39.82
C ASN A 5 -2.74 -8.52 -38.93
N ASN A 6 -4.00 -8.30 -39.32
CA ASN A 6 -4.98 -7.59 -38.51
C ASN A 6 -5.35 -8.35 -37.23
N PHE A 7 -5.44 -9.68 -37.28
CA PHE A 7 -5.67 -10.50 -36.09
C PHE A 7 -4.48 -10.45 -35.12
N VAL A 8 -3.25 -10.51 -35.64
CA VAL A 8 -2.03 -10.36 -34.84
C VAL A 8 -1.95 -8.95 -34.21
N LEU A 9 -2.31 -7.90 -34.94
CA LEU A 9 -2.36 -6.53 -34.43
C LEU A 9 -3.40 -6.37 -33.32
N LEU A 10 -4.58 -6.97 -33.47
CA LEU A 10 -5.63 -6.96 -32.45
C LEU A 10 -5.17 -7.67 -31.16
N MET A 11 -4.48 -8.79 -31.29
CA MET A 11 -3.91 -9.53 -30.16
C MET A 11 -2.80 -8.75 -29.44
N LEU A 12 -1.97 -8.01 -30.18
CA LEU A 12 -0.95 -7.13 -29.58
C LEU A 12 -1.56 -5.98 -28.78
N LEU A 13 -2.63 -5.37 -29.30
CA LEU A 13 -3.33 -4.28 -28.62
C LEU A 13 -4.01 -4.74 -27.32
N THR A 14 -4.65 -5.90 -27.31
CA THR A 14 -5.29 -6.43 -26.09
C THR A 14 -4.25 -6.77 -25.03
N VAL A 15 -3.15 -7.44 -25.38
CA VAL A 15 -2.06 -7.75 -24.45
C VAL A 15 -1.41 -6.49 -23.89
N GLY A 16 -1.21 -5.45 -24.71
CA GLY A 16 -0.66 -4.16 -24.27
C GLY A 16 -1.51 -3.47 -23.20
N THR A 17 -2.85 -3.53 -23.32
CA THR A 17 -3.76 -2.92 -22.33
C THR A 17 -3.74 -3.65 -20.97
N VAL A 18 -3.55 -4.97 -20.96
CA VAL A 18 -3.49 -5.76 -19.72
C VAL A 18 -2.21 -5.47 -18.93
N LEU A 19 -1.08 -5.26 -19.63
CA LEU A 19 0.21 -4.97 -19.00
C LEU A 19 0.31 -3.53 -18.44
N ALA A 20 -0.39 -2.57 -19.06
CA ALA A 20 -0.35 -1.16 -18.64
C ALA A 20 -1.08 -0.88 -17.31
N GLY A 21 -2.02 -1.73 -16.90
CA GLY A 21 -2.76 -1.58 -15.63
C GLY A 21 -1.90 -1.78 -14.37
N ASP A 22 -0.75 -2.45 -14.49
CA ASP A 22 0.08 -2.84 -13.33
C ASP A 22 1.15 -1.80 -12.96
N MET A 23 1.38 -0.76 -13.77
CA MET A 23 2.40 0.25 -13.45
C MET A 23 2.00 1.21 -12.33
N LEU A 24 0.70 1.45 -12.11
CA LEU A 24 0.20 2.32 -11.04
C LEU A 24 0.17 1.64 -9.66
N ARG A 25 0.12 0.30 -9.63
CA ARG A 25 0.07 -0.49 -8.40
C ARG A 25 1.38 -0.46 -7.61
N LYS A 26 2.52 -0.19 -8.24
CA LYS A 26 3.83 -0.10 -7.55
C LYS A 26 4.10 1.22 -6.81
N SER A 27 3.14 2.14 -6.77
CA SER A 27 3.35 3.49 -6.20
C SER A 27 3.38 3.56 -4.67
N ILE A 28 3.05 2.47 -3.95
CA ILE A 28 3.12 2.43 -2.48
C ILE A 28 4.57 2.19 -2.06
N VAL A 29 5.27 3.29 -1.77
CA VAL A 29 6.64 3.25 -1.26
C VAL A 29 6.60 3.04 0.25
N TYR A 30 7.18 1.94 0.72
CA TYR A 30 7.44 1.68 2.14
C TYR A 30 8.88 2.06 2.47
N ASP A 31 9.07 3.07 3.30
CA ASP A 31 10.38 3.42 3.85
C ASP A 31 10.59 2.73 5.21
N LYS A 32 11.73 2.06 5.38
CA LYS A 32 12.10 1.39 6.63
C LYS A 32 12.26 2.39 7.78
N ASN A 33 12.61 3.64 7.47
CA ASN A 33 12.83 4.69 8.46
C ASN A 33 11.51 5.29 8.97
N THR A 34 10.41 5.14 8.20
CA THR A 34 9.09 5.68 8.55
C THR A 34 8.00 4.64 8.34
N PRO A 35 7.95 3.58 9.17
CA PRO A 35 7.04 2.45 8.95
C PRO A 35 5.57 2.79 9.23
N ASP A 36 5.32 3.91 9.92
CA ASP A 36 3.97 4.38 10.28
C ASP A 36 3.26 5.13 9.14
N VAL A 37 3.96 5.42 8.03
CA VAL A 37 3.41 6.18 6.90
C VAL A 37 3.65 5.50 5.56
N PHE A 38 2.72 5.67 4.64
CA PHE A 38 2.83 5.29 3.25
C PHE A 38 2.73 6.53 2.36
N TYR A 39 3.35 6.46 1.18
CA TYR A 39 3.32 7.55 0.21
C TYR A 39 2.30 7.26 -0.87
N CYS A 40 1.43 8.23 -1.11
CA CYS A 40 0.34 8.08 -2.06
C CYS A 40 0.34 9.18 -3.12
N PRO A 41 0.25 8.84 -4.42
CA PRO A 41 0.15 9.82 -5.50
C PRO A 41 -1.17 10.62 -5.41
N GLN A 42 -1.08 11.93 -5.64
CA GLN A 42 -2.26 12.82 -5.67
C GLN A 42 -2.85 12.95 -7.09
N GLU A 43 -2.01 12.86 -8.11
CA GLU A 43 -2.38 13.00 -9.51
C GLU A 43 -1.81 11.85 -10.34
N LYS A 44 -2.33 11.66 -11.57
CA LYS A 44 -1.80 10.66 -12.49
C LYS A 44 -0.35 11.01 -12.84
N PRO A 45 0.63 10.16 -12.50
CA PRO A 45 2.01 10.43 -12.90
C PRO A 45 2.13 10.30 -14.42
N THR A 46 2.61 11.36 -15.08
CA THR A 46 3.02 11.35 -16.49
C THR A 46 4.40 10.70 -16.70
N GLY A 47 5.17 10.52 -15.61
CA GLY A 47 6.46 9.82 -15.54
C GLY A 47 6.90 9.61 -14.08
N PHE A 48 7.99 8.86 -13.85
CA PHE A 48 8.51 8.60 -12.49
C PHE A 48 9.16 9.84 -11.84
N ASP A 49 9.67 10.77 -12.64
CA ASP A 49 10.47 11.90 -12.16
C ASP A 49 9.66 13.01 -11.48
N ASN A 50 8.34 13.07 -11.72
CA ASN A 50 7.45 14.15 -11.25
C ASN A 50 6.26 13.65 -10.43
N MET A 51 6.38 12.52 -9.73
CA MET A 51 5.29 11.99 -8.91
C MET A 51 5.17 12.77 -7.59
N ILE A 52 4.17 13.66 -7.49
CA ILE A 52 3.82 14.30 -6.22
C ILE A 52 3.09 13.29 -5.34
N VAL A 53 3.80 12.79 -4.33
CA VAL A 53 3.27 11.88 -3.32
C VAL A 53 3.04 12.60 -1.99
N LYS A 54 1.96 12.24 -1.30
CA LYS A 54 1.66 12.71 0.05
C LYS A 54 1.85 11.56 1.04
N ALA A 55 2.56 11.82 2.13
CA ALA A 55 2.66 10.88 3.24
C ALA A 55 1.33 10.78 3.99
N ARG A 56 0.84 9.56 4.20
CA ARG A 56 -0.40 9.24 4.92
C ARG A 56 -0.13 8.13 5.93
N SER A 57 -0.90 8.05 7.00
CA SER A 57 -0.72 7.01 8.03
C SER A 57 -1.02 5.62 7.49
N LEU A 58 -0.23 4.61 7.87
CA LEU A 58 -0.44 3.21 7.49
C LEU A 58 -1.85 2.67 7.86
N LYS A 59 -2.50 3.25 8.88
CA LYS A 59 -3.89 2.90 9.26
C LYS A 59 -4.90 3.12 8.13
N LYS A 60 -4.67 4.17 7.32
CA LYS A 60 -5.49 4.54 6.17
C LYS A 60 -5.18 3.74 4.91
N LEU A 61 -4.08 2.98 4.91
CA LEU A 61 -3.82 2.06 3.81
C LEU A 61 -4.83 0.91 3.92
N CYS A 62 -5.65 0.69 2.90
CA CYS A 62 -6.68 -0.34 2.88
C CYS A 62 -7.55 -0.28 4.16
N GLU A 63 -8.20 0.85 4.38
CA GLU A 63 -9.10 1.12 5.50
C GLU A 63 -10.37 0.27 5.39
N PHE A 64 -10.89 0.09 4.17
CA PHE A 64 -12.12 -0.65 3.91
C PHE A 64 -11.88 -2.09 3.48
N GLU A 65 -10.64 -2.59 3.56
CA GLU A 65 -10.32 -3.99 3.21
C GLU A 65 -10.69 -4.38 1.77
N GLY A 66 -10.73 -3.41 0.86
CA GLY A 66 -11.19 -3.63 -0.52
C GLY A 66 -12.70 -3.86 -0.65
N GLN A 67 -13.49 -3.54 0.38
CA GLN A 67 -14.96 -3.55 0.33
C GLN A 67 -15.51 -2.33 -0.44
N GLN A 68 -16.82 -2.33 -0.70
CA GLN A 68 -17.46 -1.19 -1.36
C GLN A 68 -17.29 0.09 -0.54
N LEU A 69 -16.67 1.09 -1.16
CA LEU A 69 -16.44 2.39 -0.54
C LEU A 69 -17.79 3.10 -0.31
N PRO A 70 -17.97 3.78 0.84
CA PRO A 70 -19.15 4.58 1.09
C PRO A 70 -19.41 5.60 -0.03
N LYS A 71 -20.68 5.88 -0.36
CA LYS A 71 -21.06 6.84 -1.43
C LYS A 71 -20.48 8.26 -1.26
N HIS A 72 -20.11 8.62 -0.04
CA HIS A 72 -19.50 9.92 0.29
C HIS A 72 -18.01 9.81 0.65
N TYR A 73 -17.39 8.67 0.37
CA TYR A 73 -15.96 8.49 0.58
C TYR A 73 -15.20 9.42 -0.37
N LYS A 74 -14.40 10.31 0.23
CA LYS A 74 -13.50 11.16 -0.53
C LYS A 74 -12.18 10.41 -0.67
N SER A 75 -11.88 9.99 -1.88
CA SER A 75 -10.63 9.32 -2.22
C SER A 75 -9.44 10.15 -1.69
N ASP A 76 -8.70 9.58 -0.74
CA ASP A 76 -7.52 10.22 -0.14
C ASP A 76 -6.30 10.16 -1.08
N CYS A 77 -6.42 9.31 -2.11
CA CYS A 77 -5.41 8.87 -3.05
C CYS A 77 -5.94 8.87 -4.48
N TYR A 78 -5.05 9.10 -5.46
CA TYR A 78 -5.43 9.03 -6.87
C TYR A 78 -6.08 7.67 -7.18
N ASN A 79 -7.33 7.70 -7.66
CA ASN A 79 -8.10 6.53 -8.08
C ASN A 79 -8.16 5.39 -7.03
N ASP A 80 -8.27 5.74 -5.75
CA ASP A 80 -8.42 4.79 -4.62
C ASP A 80 -7.34 3.70 -4.61
N VAL A 81 -6.12 4.04 -5.04
CA VAL A 81 -4.99 3.10 -5.09
C VAL A 81 -4.70 2.48 -3.73
N ASP A 82 -4.98 3.21 -2.64
CA ASP A 82 -4.90 2.78 -1.25
C ASP A 82 -5.92 1.70 -0.85
N GLU A 83 -7.00 1.51 -1.60
CA GLU A 83 -8.04 0.51 -1.35
C GLU A 83 -8.00 -0.67 -2.33
N THR A 84 -6.97 -0.71 -3.18
CA THR A 84 -6.78 -1.82 -4.10
C THR A 84 -6.35 -3.10 -3.37
N GLU A 85 -6.61 -4.26 -3.98
CA GLU A 85 -6.14 -5.56 -3.45
C GLU A 85 -4.61 -5.56 -3.18
N PHE A 86 -3.84 -4.86 -4.02
CA PHE A 86 -2.40 -4.71 -3.83
C PHE A 86 -2.07 -3.91 -2.56
N ALA A 87 -2.77 -2.81 -2.30
CA ALA A 87 -2.59 -2.01 -1.09
C ALA A 87 -2.88 -2.80 0.18
N CYS A 88 -3.95 -3.61 0.16
CA CYS A 88 -4.29 -4.50 1.27
C CYS A 88 -3.21 -5.56 1.52
N LYS A 89 -2.66 -6.17 0.46
CA LYS A 89 -1.55 -7.13 0.58
C LYS A 89 -0.30 -6.47 1.16
N GLU A 90 0.02 -5.25 0.74
CA GLU A 90 1.20 -4.55 1.24
C GLU A 90 1.01 -4.06 2.68
N LYS A 91 -0.18 -3.59 3.07
CA LYS A 91 -0.53 -3.30 4.48
C LYS A 91 -0.25 -4.50 5.36
N HIS A 92 -0.75 -5.66 4.97
CA HIS A 92 -0.54 -6.90 5.73
C HIS A 92 0.94 -7.30 5.80
N ARG A 93 1.71 -7.12 4.71
CA ARG A 93 3.16 -7.36 4.70
C ARG A 93 3.91 -6.42 5.65
N ILE A 94 3.55 -5.15 5.67
CA ILE A 94 4.14 -4.14 6.55
C ILE A 94 3.80 -4.43 8.01
N MET A 95 2.53 -4.74 8.31
CA MET A 95 2.08 -5.10 9.66
C MET A 95 2.81 -6.33 10.20
N LYS A 96 3.05 -7.34 9.36
CA LYS A 96 3.86 -8.53 9.72
C LYS A 96 5.32 -8.22 9.99
N ARG A 97 5.89 -7.18 9.38
CA ARG A 97 7.26 -6.73 9.66
C ARG A 97 7.36 -5.92 10.95
N LEU A 98 6.36 -5.09 11.21
CA LEU A 98 6.23 -4.31 12.45
C LEU A 98 6.02 -5.23 13.65
N ASN A 99 5.09 -6.18 13.53
CA ASN A 99 4.72 -7.13 14.57
C ASN A 99 4.94 -8.56 14.07
N PRO A 100 6.19 -9.07 14.08
CA PRO A 100 6.44 -10.45 13.70
C PRO A 100 5.76 -11.40 14.72
N PRO A 101 5.17 -12.53 14.26
CA PRO A 101 4.55 -13.49 15.15
C PRO A 101 5.57 -13.98 16.19
N GLY A 102 5.25 -13.81 17.47
CA GLY A 102 6.15 -14.07 18.61
C GLY A 102 6.72 -12.82 19.29
N SER A 103 6.49 -11.61 18.76
CA SER A 103 6.92 -10.34 19.37
C SER A 103 6.00 -9.83 20.50
N GLU A 104 4.75 -10.27 20.56
CA GLU A 104 3.78 -9.88 21.60
C GLU A 104 4.31 -10.17 23.01
N ASN A 105 4.91 -11.35 23.18
CA ASN A 105 5.54 -11.77 24.42
C ASN A 105 6.69 -10.83 24.84
N ILE A 106 7.48 -10.33 23.87
CA ILE A 106 8.66 -9.50 24.12
C ILE A 106 8.24 -8.07 24.55
N ILE A 107 7.19 -7.53 23.94
CA ILE A 107 6.63 -6.21 24.28
C ILE A 107 6.04 -6.24 25.69
N ASP A 108 5.29 -7.29 26.03
CA ASP A 108 4.74 -7.49 27.36
C ASP A 108 5.84 -7.61 28.42
N PHE A 109 6.88 -8.42 28.17
CA PHE A 109 8.05 -8.51 29.06
C PHE A 109 8.73 -7.15 29.26
N HIS A 110 8.88 -6.34 28.20
CA HIS A 110 9.48 -5.02 28.32
C HIS A 110 8.60 -4.01 29.07
N LEU A 111 7.28 -4.06 28.91
CA LEU A 111 6.31 -3.25 29.64
C LEU A 111 6.28 -3.62 31.13
N GLU A 112 6.29 -4.91 31.43
CA GLU A 112 6.34 -5.45 32.79
C GLU A 112 7.65 -5.03 33.49
N ALA A 113 8.79 -5.17 32.80
CA ALA A 113 10.09 -4.73 33.31
C ALA A 113 10.14 -3.21 33.54
N ARG A 114 9.48 -2.41 32.70
CA ARG A 114 9.36 -0.96 32.88
C ARG A 114 8.53 -0.59 34.11
N LYS A 115 7.43 -1.31 34.38
CA LYS A 115 6.62 -1.12 35.59
C LYS A 115 7.41 -1.45 36.85
N ILE A 116 8.13 -2.57 36.86
CA ILE A 116 8.95 -3.01 38.00
C ILE A 116 10.09 -2.00 38.28
N LYS A 117 10.72 -1.47 37.23
CA LYS A 117 11.74 -0.43 37.39
C LYS A 117 11.18 0.84 38.02
N LYS A 118 10.03 1.32 37.51
CA LYS A 118 9.31 2.47 38.10
C LYS A 118 8.93 2.25 39.57
N LEU A 119 8.62 1.02 39.98
CA LEU A 119 8.31 0.66 41.36
C LEU A 119 9.53 0.60 42.28
N LYS A 120 10.73 0.34 41.74
CA LYS A 120 11.99 0.34 42.51
C LYS A 120 12.62 1.72 42.66
N ASP A 121 12.17 2.69 41.86
CA ASP A 121 12.64 4.07 41.90
C ASP A 121 11.85 4.94 42.92
N PHE A 122 10.93 4.35 43.68
CA PHE A 122 10.24 4.92 44.85
C PHE A 122 10.71 4.24 46.14
#